data_AF-A0A076H9H5-F1
#
_entry.id   AF-A0A076H9H5-F1
#
_cell.length_a   1.000
_cell.length_b   1.000
_cell.length_c   1.000
_cell.angle_alpha   90.00
_cell.angle_beta   90.00
_cell.angle_gamma   90.00
#
_symmetry.space_group_name_H-M   'P 1'
#
loop_
_entity.id
_entity.type
_entity.pdbx_description
1 polymer ?
#
loop_
_entity_poly.entity_id
_entity_poly.type
_entity_poly.pdbx_seq_one_letter_code
_entity_poly.pdbx_strand_id
1 'polypeptide(L)'
;MSSYSVLENDINLQEINDVAKSVGFGDLNTAILSDGYVQPDQHRQILNNAMSIETSGQILKSCTQTMSNKTIFFLSKGEFVPDSRSAEGLACAIELLRREEFEYKLKLSMKILNTGSSKWLCRNFADIGIVKVGVQLLSLDQLLINDSYKRFDLGQDVSPGQQLFIELEIPLPADHGSRLLRIDLVSEDVCWFGHLGSTPMLVTL
;
A
#
# COMPACT_ATOMS: atom_id res chain seq x y z
N MET A 1 38.28 -18.76 -25.37
CA MET A 1 37.44 -17.57 -25.12
C MET A 1 36.06 -18.03 -24.67
N SER A 2 35.94 -18.41 -23.40
CA SER A 2 34.73 -19.02 -22.83
C SER A 2 34.47 -18.40 -21.46
N SER A 3 34.03 -17.14 -21.43
CA SER A 3 33.83 -16.42 -20.16
C SER A 3 32.82 -15.27 -20.23
N TYR A 4 31.80 -15.34 -21.08
CA TYR A 4 30.63 -14.45 -20.97
C TYR A 4 29.38 -15.24 -21.31
N SER A 5 28.75 -15.84 -20.30
CA SER A 5 27.34 -16.20 -20.34
C SER A 5 26.56 -14.89 -20.39
N VAL A 6 26.37 -14.35 -21.59
CA VAL A 6 25.50 -13.20 -21.83
C VAL A 6 24.08 -13.66 -21.48
N LEU A 7 23.65 -13.27 -20.28
CA LEU A 7 22.33 -13.46 -19.69
C LEU A 7 21.32 -12.52 -20.37
N GLU A 8 21.09 -12.68 -21.67
CA GLU A 8 19.84 -12.21 -22.25
C GLU A 8 18.83 -13.34 -22.06
N ASN A 9 18.28 -13.43 -20.84
CA ASN A 9 17.08 -14.25 -20.65
C ASN A 9 15.99 -13.68 -21.55
N ASP A 10 15.31 -14.54 -22.30
CA ASP A 10 14.13 -14.15 -23.07
C ASP A 10 13.14 -13.42 -22.13
N ILE A 11 12.59 -12.29 -22.60
CA ILE A 11 11.62 -11.52 -21.84
C ILE A 11 10.35 -12.35 -21.69
N ASN A 12 10.13 -12.91 -20.49
CA ASN A 12 8.88 -13.58 -20.15
C ASN A 12 7.85 -12.55 -19.66
N LEU A 13 6.96 -12.13 -20.55
CA LEU A 13 5.93 -11.14 -20.24
C LEU A 13 4.96 -11.58 -19.14
N GLN A 14 4.71 -12.89 -19.00
CA GLN A 14 3.84 -13.37 -17.93
C GLN A 14 4.50 -13.20 -16.56
N GLU A 15 5.78 -13.57 -16.45
CA GLU A 15 6.56 -13.38 -15.24
C GLU A 15 6.65 -11.89 -14.85
N ILE A 16 6.92 -11.02 -15.83
CA ILE A 16 6.95 -9.57 -15.60
C ILE A 16 5.58 -9.05 -15.14
N ASN A 17 4.49 -9.51 -15.75
CA ASN A 17 3.14 -9.11 -15.36
C ASN A 17 2.81 -9.56 -13.93
N ASP A 18 3.17 -10.78 -13.56
CA ASP A 18 2.92 -11.32 -12.21
C ASP A 18 3.71 -10.53 -11.15
N VAL A 19 5.00 -10.23 -11.42
CA VAL A 19 5.82 -9.37 -10.56
C VAL A 19 5.24 -7.96 -10.48
N ALA A 20 4.86 -7.36 -11.62
CA ALA A 20 4.31 -6.02 -11.66
C ALA A 20 3.02 -5.89 -10.83
N LYS A 21 2.11 -6.87 -10.95
CA LYS A 21 0.87 -6.94 -10.14
C LYS A 21 1.18 -7.07 -8.65
N SER A 22 2.18 -7.87 -8.28
CA SER A 22 2.58 -8.05 -6.88
C SER A 22 3.07 -6.76 -6.21
N VAL A 23 3.57 -5.79 -6.99
CA VAL A 23 4.08 -4.51 -6.50
C VAL A 23 3.15 -3.32 -6.81
N GLY A 24 1.92 -3.58 -7.23
CA GLY A 24 0.86 -2.56 -7.35
C GLY A 24 0.73 -1.88 -8.72
N PHE A 25 1.37 -2.40 -9.76
CA PHE A 25 0.99 -2.03 -11.13
C PHE A 25 -0.35 -2.70 -11.50
N GLY A 26 -1.07 -2.08 -12.43
CA GLY A 26 -2.28 -2.64 -13.01
C GLY A 26 -1.95 -3.72 -14.03
N ASP A 27 -2.49 -3.59 -15.23
CA ASP A 27 -2.21 -4.54 -16.31
C ASP A 27 -0.98 -4.17 -17.14
N LEU A 28 -0.26 -5.19 -17.58
CA LEU A 28 0.76 -5.08 -18.61
C LEU A 28 0.11 -5.14 -19.99
N ASN A 29 0.39 -4.15 -20.84
CA ASN A 29 -0.03 -4.14 -22.24
C ASN A 29 1.19 -4.24 -23.17
N THR A 30 1.06 -4.97 -24.27
CA THR A 30 2.13 -5.09 -25.28
C THR A 30 1.78 -4.29 -26.53
N ALA A 31 2.80 -3.66 -27.12
CA ALA A 31 2.65 -3.03 -28.43
C ALA A 31 2.59 -4.11 -29.52
N ILE A 32 1.67 -3.97 -30.47
CA ILE A 32 1.70 -4.74 -31.71
C ILE A 32 2.74 -4.07 -32.62
N LEU A 33 3.84 -4.77 -32.89
CA LEU A 33 4.96 -4.26 -33.67
C LEU A 33 5.00 -4.93 -35.03
N SER A 34 5.33 -4.17 -36.07
CA SER A 34 5.55 -4.68 -37.42
C SER A 34 6.66 -3.88 -38.10
N ASP A 35 7.68 -4.56 -38.61
CA ASP A 35 8.71 -3.95 -39.46
C ASP A 35 8.37 -4.06 -40.97
N GLY A 36 7.21 -4.63 -41.31
CA GLY A 36 6.79 -4.88 -42.68
C GLY A 36 6.27 -3.65 -43.40
N TYR A 37 6.45 -3.62 -44.72
CA TYR A 37 5.94 -2.56 -45.59
C TYR A 37 4.76 -3.06 -46.44
N VAL A 38 3.84 -2.16 -46.74
CA VAL A 38 2.68 -2.41 -47.60
C VAL A 38 2.70 -1.45 -48.79
N GLN A 39 2.12 -1.87 -49.91
CA GLN A 39 1.98 -1.03 -51.10
C GLN A 39 0.92 0.07 -50.89
N PRO A 40 0.93 1.17 -51.67
CA PRO A 40 -0.01 2.28 -51.50
C PRO A 40 -1.50 1.86 -51.53
N ASP A 41 -1.87 0.90 -52.38
CA ASP A 41 -3.23 0.38 -52.45
C ASP A 41 -3.61 -0.44 -51.20
N GLN A 42 -2.69 -1.25 -50.68
CA GLN A 42 -2.86 -2.00 -49.43
C GLN A 42 -2.98 -1.04 -48.24
N HIS A 43 -2.16 0.02 -48.18
CA HIS A 43 -2.27 1.07 -47.17
C HIS A 43 -3.67 1.70 -47.15
N ARG A 44 -4.23 2.01 -48.33
CA ARG A 44 -5.60 2.52 -48.44
C ARG A 44 -6.65 1.51 -47.97
N GLN A 45 -6.46 0.23 -48.29
CA GLN A 45 -7.35 -0.84 -47.83
C GLN A 45 -7.34 -0.98 -46.30
N ILE A 46 -6.16 -0.88 -45.66
CA ILE A 46 -6.01 -0.93 -44.20
C ILE A 46 -6.79 0.21 -43.55
N LEU A 47 -6.57 1.45 -43.99
CA LEU A 47 -7.24 2.62 -43.41
C LEU A 47 -8.77 2.60 -43.57
N ASN A 48 -9.26 1.95 -44.62
CA ASN A 48 -10.69 1.82 -44.89
C ASN A 48 -11.31 0.53 -44.32
N ASN A 49 -10.57 -0.24 -43.52
CA ASN A 49 -11.00 -1.54 -42.99
C ASN A 49 -11.51 -2.51 -44.08
N ALA A 50 -10.88 -2.48 -45.26
CA ALA A 50 -11.25 -3.22 -46.46
C ALA A 50 -10.11 -4.13 -46.93
N MET A 51 -9.34 -4.68 -45.99
CA MET A 51 -8.17 -5.51 -46.26
C MET A 51 -8.57 -6.83 -46.93
N SER A 52 -7.80 -7.25 -47.93
CA SER A 52 -7.87 -8.62 -48.44
C SER A 52 -7.33 -9.62 -47.41
N ILE A 53 -7.68 -10.90 -47.58
CA ILE A 53 -7.15 -12.01 -46.78
C ILE A 53 -5.62 -12.08 -46.89
N GLU A 54 -5.09 -11.84 -48.10
CA GLU A 54 -3.65 -11.84 -48.37
C GLU A 54 -2.93 -10.73 -47.60
N THR A 55 -3.41 -9.48 -47.68
CA THR A 55 -2.83 -8.34 -46.96
C THR A 55 -2.89 -8.56 -45.45
N SER A 56 -4.00 -9.09 -44.94
CA SER A 56 -4.14 -9.43 -43.52
C SER A 56 -3.11 -10.48 -43.08
N GLY A 57 -2.92 -11.54 -43.90
CA GLY A 57 -1.92 -12.57 -43.64
C GLY A 57 -0.49 -12.04 -43.66
N GLN A 58 -0.17 -11.12 -44.58
CA GLN A 58 1.13 -10.46 -44.65
C GLN A 58 1.43 -9.66 -43.38
N ILE A 59 0.46 -8.85 -42.92
CA ILE A 59 0.60 -8.03 -41.71
C ILE A 59 0.79 -8.93 -40.49
N LEU A 60 -0.07 -9.94 -40.29
CA LEU A 60 0.03 -10.87 -39.17
C LEU A 60 1.39 -11.58 -39.15
N LYS A 61 1.86 -12.05 -40.30
CA LYS A 61 3.19 -12.68 -40.40
C LYS A 61 4.30 -11.72 -40.00
N SER A 62 4.25 -10.48 -40.47
CA SER A 62 5.24 -9.46 -40.11
C SER A 62 5.19 -9.13 -38.63
N CYS A 63 3.99 -9.04 -38.04
CA CYS A 63 3.84 -8.83 -36.61
C CYS A 63 4.47 -9.98 -35.80
N THR A 64 4.14 -11.22 -36.13
CA THR A 64 4.69 -12.40 -35.44
C THR A 64 6.22 -12.44 -35.50
N GLN A 65 6.82 -12.17 -36.66
CA GLN A 65 8.28 -12.14 -36.83
C GLN A 65 8.96 -10.98 -36.10
N THR A 66 8.30 -9.82 -36.05
CA THR A 66 8.83 -8.65 -35.35
C THR A 66 8.74 -8.88 -33.84
N MET A 67 7.58 -9.30 -33.36
CA MET A 67 7.31 -9.50 -31.93
C MET A 67 8.05 -10.70 -31.32
N SER A 68 8.56 -11.64 -32.13
CA SER A 68 9.43 -12.71 -31.63
C SER A 68 10.85 -12.25 -31.28
N ASN A 69 11.29 -11.08 -31.79
CA ASN A 69 12.64 -10.56 -31.58
C ASN A 69 12.66 -9.17 -30.92
N LYS A 70 11.51 -8.47 -30.89
CA LYS A 70 11.36 -7.14 -30.32
C LYS A 70 10.10 -7.13 -29.45
N THR A 71 10.25 -6.70 -28.21
CA THR A 71 9.11 -6.57 -27.29
C THR A 71 9.09 -5.16 -26.73
N ILE A 72 7.97 -4.47 -26.92
CA ILE A 72 7.66 -3.22 -26.21
C ILE A 72 6.41 -3.50 -25.39
N PHE A 73 6.49 -3.24 -24.09
CA PHE A 73 5.37 -3.35 -23.17
C PHE A 73 5.28 -2.12 -22.29
N PHE A 74 4.08 -1.88 -21.78
CA PHE A 74 3.75 -0.77 -20.90
C PHE A 74 3.16 -1.32 -19.61
N LEU A 75 3.69 -0.86 -18.48
CA LEU A 75 3.11 -1.06 -17.16
C LEU A 75 2.38 0.22 -16.77
N SER A 76 1.07 0.14 -16.58
CA SER A 76 0.29 1.23 -16.01
C SER A 76 0.23 1.10 -14.49
N LYS A 77 0.27 2.23 -13.78
CA LYS A 77 -0.12 2.22 -12.37
C LYS A 77 -1.61 1.88 -12.27
N GLY A 78 -1.98 1.10 -11.26
CA GLY A 78 -3.38 0.90 -10.91
C GLY A 78 -4.04 2.20 -10.42
N GLU A 79 -5.28 2.10 -9.97
CA GLU A 79 -5.92 3.23 -9.29
C GLU A 79 -5.06 3.70 -8.12
N PHE A 80 -4.83 5.01 -8.06
CA PHE A 80 -4.04 5.60 -6.99
C PHE A 80 -4.85 5.53 -5.69
N VAL A 81 -4.36 4.75 -4.74
CA VAL A 81 -4.84 4.74 -3.36
C VAL A 81 -3.77 5.45 -2.52
N PRO A 82 -4.06 6.62 -1.93
CA PRO A 82 -3.11 7.26 -1.03
C PRO A 82 -2.83 6.35 0.17
N ASP A 83 -1.65 6.50 0.76
CA ASP A 83 -1.27 5.74 1.94
C ASP A 83 -0.71 6.64 3.05
N SER A 84 -0.46 6.03 4.19
CA SER A 84 -0.07 6.70 5.42
C SER A 84 1.30 7.38 5.40
N ARG A 85 2.04 7.34 4.30
CA ARG A 85 3.23 8.21 4.10
C ARG A 85 2.86 9.69 3.93
N SER A 86 1.58 10.01 3.86
CA SER A 86 1.04 11.37 3.89
C SER A 86 -0.11 11.49 4.89
N ALA A 87 -0.37 12.71 5.37
CA ALA A 87 -1.49 12.97 6.28
C ALA A 87 -2.86 12.91 5.59
N GLU A 88 -2.90 13.01 4.26
CA GLU A 88 -4.14 13.05 3.49
C GLU A 88 -4.94 11.75 3.70
N GLY A 89 -6.24 11.89 3.97
CA GLY A 89 -7.15 10.75 4.06
C GLY A 89 -6.96 9.82 5.27
N LEU A 90 -6.12 10.17 6.24
CA LEU A 90 -5.97 9.40 7.48
C LEU A 90 -7.04 9.76 8.50
N ALA A 91 -7.86 8.79 8.87
CA ALA A 91 -8.85 8.93 9.93
C ALA A 91 -9.20 7.57 10.53
N CYS A 92 -9.38 7.50 11.85
CA CYS A 92 -9.70 6.25 12.54
C CYS A 92 -10.84 6.40 13.55
N ALA A 93 -11.48 5.28 13.85
CA ALA A 93 -12.33 5.11 15.02
C ALA A 93 -11.78 3.98 15.91
N ILE A 94 -11.68 4.24 17.22
CA ILE A 94 -11.20 3.28 18.22
C ILE A 94 -12.36 2.95 19.16
N GLU A 95 -12.60 1.66 19.38
CA GLU A 95 -13.61 1.14 20.30
C GLU A 95 -12.96 0.20 21.31
N LEU A 96 -13.16 0.45 22.60
CA LEU A 96 -12.68 -0.42 23.67
C LEU A 96 -13.64 -1.59 23.85
N LEU A 97 -13.13 -2.81 23.74
CA LEU A 97 -13.91 -4.03 23.91
C LEU A 97 -13.75 -4.64 25.29
N ARG A 98 -12.50 -4.68 25.79
CA ARG A 98 -12.18 -5.27 27.10
C ARG A 98 -11.06 -4.50 27.79
N ARG A 99 -11.20 -4.33 29.10
CA ARG A 99 -10.18 -3.79 30.00
C ARG A 99 -9.91 -4.80 31.10
N GLU A 100 -8.65 -5.13 31.32
CA GLU A 100 -8.19 -5.97 32.42
C GLU A 100 -6.99 -5.32 33.09
N GLU A 101 -7.09 -5.13 34.40
CA GLU A 101 -6.06 -4.47 35.19
C GLU A 101 -5.33 -5.49 36.05
N PHE A 102 -4.00 -5.40 36.05
CA PHE A 102 -3.09 -6.23 36.81
C PHE A 102 -2.16 -5.34 37.61
N GLU A 103 -1.49 -5.91 38.62
CA GLU A 103 -0.63 -5.18 39.55
C GLU A 103 0.40 -4.25 38.89
N TYR A 104 0.97 -4.65 37.75
CA TYR A 104 2.02 -3.89 37.05
C TYR A 104 1.69 -3.59 35.58
N LYS A 105 0.48 -3.91 35.12
CA LYS A 105 0.10 -3.72 33.71
C LYS A 105 -1.40 -3.58 33.50
N LEU A 106 -1.76 -2.86 32.44
CA LEU A 106 -3.11 -2.74 31.91
C LEU A 106 -3.18 -3.46 30.56
N LYS A 107 -4.15 -4.37 30.42
CA LYS A 107 -4.49 -4.97 29.13
C LYS A 107 -5.74 -4.34 28.55
N LEU A 108 -5.67 -3.97 27.28
CA LEU A 108 -6.78 -3.40 26.53
C LEU A 108 -6.98 -4.19 25.24
N SER A 109 -8.18 -4.75 25.05
CA SER A 109 -8.60 -5.31 23.76
C SER A 109 -9.46 -4.27 23.06
N MET A 110 -9.09 -3.90 21.83
CA MET A 110 -9.73 -2.81 21.10
C MET A 110 -10.05 -3.22 19.67
N LYS A 111 -11.12 -2.62 19.13
CA LYS A 111 -11.40 -2.61 17.69
C LYS A 111 -10.93 -1.27 17.13
N ILE A 112 -10.18 -1.31 16.04
CA ILE A 112 -9.73 -0.11 15.33
C ILE A 112 -10.26 -0.21 13.90
N LEU A 113 -10.93 0.83 13.43
CA LEU A 113 -11.50 0.94 12.08
C LEU A 113 -10.81 2.05 11.31
N ASN A 114 -10.40 1.76 10.07
CA ASN A 114 -10.01 2.78 9.11
C ASN A 114 -11.24 3.45 8.52
N THR A 115 -11.55 4.65 9.00
CA THR A 115 -12.67 5.48 8.52
C THR A 115 -12.25 6.47 7.45
N GLY A 116 -10.95 6.49 7.12
CA GLY A 116 -10.37 7.37 6.11
C GLY A 116 -10.43 6.79 4.70
N SER A 117 -9.79 7.49 3.77
CA SER A 117 -9.64 7.10 2.36
C SER A 117 -8.24 6.57 2.02
N SER A 118 -7.28 6.69 2.94
CA SER A 118 -5.90 6.25 2.75
C SER A 118 -5.65 4.88 3.38
N LYS A 119 -4.84 4.07 2.70
CA LYS A 119 -4.36 2.79 3.22
C LYS A 119 -3.33 3.01 4.32
N TRP A 120 -3.44 2.30 5.43
CA TRP A 120 -2.45 2.32 6.50
C TRP A 120 -1.40 1.25 6.24
N LEU A 121 -0.13 1.64 6.25
CA LEU A 121 1.00 0.74 6.08
C LEU A 121 1.47 0.23 7.45
N CYS A 122 1.68 -1.08 7.59
CA CYS A 122 2.37 -1.64 8.76
C CYS A 122 3.88 -1.80 8.56
N ARG A 123 4.34 -1.74 7.30
CA ARG A 123 5.76 -1.80 6.92
C ARG A 123 5.97 -1.16 5.55
N ASN A 124 7.14 -0.58 5.31
CA ASN A 124 7.64 -0.22 3.99
C ASN A 124 9.18 -0.04 4.05
N PHE A 125 9.83 0.15 2.91
CA PHE A 125 11.30 0.23 2.85
C PHE A 125 11.91 1.48 3.51
N ALA A 126 11.15 2.54 3.70
CA ALA A 126 11.64 3.80 4.26
C ALA A 126 11.32 3.95 5.76
N ASP A 127 10.52 3.05 6.32
CA ASP A 127 9.94 3.13 7.68
C ASP A 127 9.19 4.44 7.99
N ILE A 128 8.82 5.21 6.97
CA ILE A 128 8.03 6.44 7.08
C ILE A 128 6.54 6.10 6.95
N GLY A 129 5.70 6.73 7.76
CA GLY A 129 4.26 6.58 7.68
C GLY A 129 3.77 5.20 8.11
N ILE A 130 4.56 4.47 8.90
CA ILE A 130 4.12 3.21 9.50
C ILE A 130 3.08 3.54 10.56
N VAL A 131 1.89 2.97 10.44
CA VAL A 131 0.83 3.23 11.40
C VAL A 131 0.98 2.31 12.60
N LYS A 132 0.99 2.92 13.78
CA LYS A 132 1.08 2.24 15.09
C LYS A 132 0.01 2.76 16.03
N VAL A 133 -0.34 1.96 17.03
CA VAL A 133 -1.07 2.48 18.19
C VAL A 133 -0.08 3.16 19.11
N GLY A 134 -0.21 4.48 19.25
CA GLY A 134 0.56 5.30 20.17
C GLY A 134 -0.15 5.45 21.51
N VAL A 135 0.61 5.26 22.58
CA VAL A 135 0.15 5.56 23.94
C VAL A 135 0.95 6.73 24.47
N GLN A 136 0.24 7.76 24.90
CA GLN A 136 0.78 8.93 25.60
C GLN A 136 0.38 8.86 27.07
N LEU A 137 1.30 9.22 27.97
CA LEU A 137 1.05 9.33 29.40
C LEU A 137 0.78 10.79 29.75
N LEU A 138 -0.28 11.04 30.53
CA LEU A 138 -0.70 12.36 30.95
C LEU A 138 -0.92 12.42 32.46
N SER A 139 -0.90 13.64 33.00
CA SER A 139 -1.41 13.91 34.34
C SER A 139 -2.95 13.85 34.37
N LEU A 140 -3.55 13.88 35.57
CA LEU A 140 -5.00 14.02 35.74
C LEU A 140 -5.55 15.31 35.12
N ASP A 141 -4.75 16.37 35.10
CA ASP A 141 -5.07 17.64 34.42
C ASP A 141 -4.87 17.58 32.89
N GLN A 142 -4.66 16.38 32.33
CA GLN A 142 -4.44 16.11 30.91
C GLN A 142 -3.19 16.79 30.32
N LEU A 143 -2.22 17.16 31.16
CA LEU A 143 -0.93 17.64 30.70
C LEU A 143 -0.08 16.47 30.21
N LEU A 144 0.54 16.61 29.05
CA LEU A 144 1.40 15.59 28.46
C LEU A 144 2.66 15.40 29.32
N ILE A 145 2.86 14.18 29.81
CA ILE A 145 4.07 13.78 30.55
C ILE A 145 5.05 13.06 29.63
N ASN A 146 4.53 12.15 28.80
CA ASN A 146 5.33 11.39 27.83
C ASN A 146 4.50 11.12 26.56
N ASP A 147 4.96 11.59 25.41
CA ASP A 147 4.29 11.46 24.10
C ASP A 147 4.51 10.10 23.42
N SER A 148 5.44 9.30 23.95
CA SER A 148 5.93 8.07 23.35
C SER A 148 6.05 6.98 24.41
N TYR A 149 5.07 6.93 25.34
CA TYR A 149 5.07 5.98 26.44
C TYR A 149 5.13 4.53 25.93
N LYS A 150 4.31 4.22 24.91
CA LYS A 150 4.40 2.98 24.13
C LYS A 150 3.98 3.16 22.67
N ARG A 151 4.46 2.24 21.83
CA ARG A 151 4.06 2.02 20.44
C ARG A 151 3.75 0.53 20.26
N PHE A 152 2.66 0.23 19.57
CA PHE A 152 2.27 -1.14 19.22
C PHE A 152 2.04 -1.23 17.72
N ASP A 153 2.66 -2.22 17.09
CA ASP A 153 2.53 -2.45 15.65
C ASP A 153 1.14 -3.05 15.33
N LEU A 154 0.57 -2.66 14.18
CA LEU A 154 -0.72 -3.22 13.73
C LEU A 154 -0.61 -4.64 13.16
N GLY A 155 0.61 -5.10 12.83
CA GLY A 155 0.88 -6.43 12.28
C GLY A 155 0.46 -6.65 10.82
N GLN A 156 -0.42 -5.81 10.27
CA GLN A 156 -0.87 -5.86 8.89
C GLN A 156 -1.28 -4.47 8.38
N ASP A 157 -1.25 -4.29 7.07
CA ASP A 157 -1.82 -3.12 6.43
C ASP A 157 -3.34 -3.07 6.64
N VAL A 158 -3.90 -1.86 6.65
CA VAL A 158 -5.34 -1.64 6.88
C VAL A 158 -5.91 -0.76 5.77
N SER A 159 -6.71 -1.36 4.90
CA SER A 159 -7.39 -0.66 3.82
C SER A 159 -8.53 0.23 4.34
N PRO A 160 -8.96 1.25 3.60
CA PRO A 160 -10.18 2.02 3.90
C PRO A 160 -11.37 1.11 4.18
N GLY A 161 -12.11 1.38 5.26
CA GLY A 161 -13.26 0.59 5.72
C GLY A 161 -12.91 -0.74 6.41
N GLN A 162 -11.64 -1.15 6.42
CA GLN A 162 -11.20 -2.36 7.12
C GLN A 162 -11.07 -2.08 8.63
N GLN A 163 -11.42 -3.09 9.43
CA GLN A 163 -11.21 -3.10 10.87
C GLN A 163 -10.21 -4.16 11.29
N LEU A 164 -9.55 -3.92 12.41
CA LEU A 164 -8.67 -4.88 13.09
C LEU A 164 -8.97 -4.93 14.59
N PHE A 165 -8.64 -6.06 15.20
CA PHE A 165 -8.70 -6.27 16.64
C PHE A 165 -7.28 -6.36 17.17
N ILE A 166 -6.96 -5.54 18.17
CA ILE A 166 -5.62 -5.49 18.76
C ILE A 166 -5.70 -5.62 20.28
N GLU A 167 -4.73 -6.34 20.84
CA GLU A 167 -4.50 -6.43 22.27
C GLU A 167 -3.25 -5.62 22.63
N LEU A 168 -3.42 -4.67 23.55
CA LEU A 168 -2.33 -3.88 24.09
C LEU A 168 -1.99 -4.38 25.48
N GLU A 169 -0.70 -4.55 25.77
CA GLU A 169 -0.19 -4.76 27.13
C GLU A 169 0.67 -3.55 27.53
N ILE A 170 0.11 -2.70 28.37
CA ILE A 170 0.71 -1.41 28.76
C ILE A 170 1.23 -1.53 30.19
N PRO A 171 2.55 -1.38 30.44
CA PRO A 171 3.07 -1.38 31.80
C PRO A 171 2.55 -0.16 32.57
N LEU A 172 2.22 -0.34 33.84
CA LEU A 172 1.78 0.75 34.71
C LEU A 172 3.00 1.47 35.32
N PRO A 173 3.04 2.82 35.33
CA PRO A 173 4.04 3.54 36.10
C PRO A 173 3.81 3.37 37.62
N ALA A 174 4.83 3.63 38.43
CA ALA A 174 4.74 3.46 39.88
C ALA A 174 3.64 4.34 40.54
N ASP A 175 3.31 5.48 39.92
CA ASP A 175 2.32 6.46 40.36
C ASP A 175 1.04 6.45 39.49
N HIS A 176 0.71 5.29 38.90
CA HIS A 176 -0.35 5.15 37.90
C HIS A 176 -1.72 5.68 38.34
N GLY A 177 -2.12 5.52 39.60
CA GLY A 177 -3.41 6.02 40.12
C GLY A 177 -3.60 7.55 40.07
N SER A 178 -2.62 8.31 39.58
CA SER A 178 -2.70 9.76 39.32
C SER A 178 -2.36 10.11 37.86
N ARG A 179 -2.65 9.20 36.94
CA ARG A 179 -2.27 9.32 35.52
C ARG A 179 -3.44 8.96 34.61
N LEU A 180 -3.37 9.49 33.38
CA LEU A 180 -4.24 9.12 32.27
C LEU A 180 -3.38 8.59 31.13
N LEU A 181 -3.94 7.66 30.36
CA LEU A 181 -3.41 7.27 29.06
C LEU A 181 -4.25 7.90 27.97
N ARG A 182 -3.60 8.47 26.96
CA ARG A 182 -4.23 8.80 25.67
C ARG A 182 -3.75 7.79 24.65
N ILE A 183 -4.69 7.08 24.05
CA ILE A 183 -4.46 6.10 23.01
C ILE A 183 -4.96 6.69 21.70
N ASP A 184 -4.05 6.80 20.74
CA ASP A 184 -4.32 7.34 19.41
C ASP A 184 -3.55 6.51 18.38
N LEU A 185 -3.94 6.60 17.11
CA LEU A 185 -3.07 6.14 16.04
C LEU A 185 -2.05 7.22 15.69
N VAL A 186 -0.85 6.78 15.37
CA VAL A 186 0.21 7.62 14.83
C VAL A 186 0.67 7.02 13.52
N SER A 187 0.81 7.86 12.50
CA SER A 187 1.60 7.57 11.32
C SER A 187 3.02 8.09 11.59
N GLU A 188 3.95 7.18 11.85
CA GLU A 188 5.32 7.53 12.26
C GLU A 188 5.99 8.48 11.26
N ASP A 189 6.70 9.50 11.76
CA ASP A 189 7.31 10.59 10.98
C ASP A 189 6.36 11.43 10.11
N VAL A 190 5.03 11.26 10.26
CA VAL A 190 4.02 12.02 9.51
C VAL A 190 3.12 12.81 10.45
N CYS A 191 2.25 12.14 11.21
CA CYS A 191 1.30 12.80 12.11
C CYS A 191 0.59 11.84 13.07
N TRP A 192 0.04 12.40 14.14
CA TRP A 192 -0.99 11.74 14.95
C TRP A 192 -2.36 11.88 14.28
N PHE A 193 -3.19 10.84 14.34
CA PHE A 193 -4.52 10.85 13.77
C PHE A 193 -5.44 11.85 14.49
N GLY A 194 -5.22 12.08 15.78
CA GLY A 194 -5.89 13.12 16.55
C GLY A 194 -5.64 14.53 16.03
N HIS A 195 -4.48 14.81 15.42
CA HIS A 195 -4.22 16.12 14.79
C HIS A 195 -5.06 16.34 13.52
N LEU A 196 -5.57 15.26 12.92
CA LEU A 196 -6.42 15.29 11.73
C LEU A 196 -7.92 15.20 12.08
N GLY A 197 -8.28 15.18 13.37
CA GLY A 197 -9.66 15.19 13.84
C GLY A 197 -10.23 13.82 14.21
N SER A 198 -9.43 12.75 14.19
CA SER A 198 -9.86 11.48 14.84
C SER A 198 -9.92 11.68 16.36
N THR A 199 -10.80 10.96 17.04
CA THR A 199 -10.94 11.09 18.51
C THR A 199 -10.03 10.08 19.22
N PRO A 200 -8.99 10.52 19.96
CA PRO A 200 -8.21 9.62 20.78
C PRO A 200 -9.04 9.06 21.94
N MET A 201 -8.70 7.85 22.39
CA MET A 201 -9.30 7.25 23.57
C MET A 201 -8.54 7.69 24.82
N LEU A 202 -9.25 8.16 25.85
CA LEU A 202 -8.70 8.43 27.17
C LEU A 202 -9.01 7.29 28.13
N VAL A 203 -8.01 6.81 28.87
CA VAL A 203 -8.14 5.75 29.86
C VAL A 203 -7.53 6.21 31.18
N THR A 204 -8.31 6.17 32.26
CA THR A 204 -7.81 6.42 33.61
C THR A 204 -7.07 5.21 34.14
N LEU A 205 -5.89 5.45 34.72
CA LEU A 205 -5.10 4.47 35.44
C LEU A 205 -5.39 4.50 36.95
#